data_AF-A0A095CAC6-F1
#
_entry.id   AF-A0A095CAC6-F1
#
_cell.length_a   1.000
_cell.length_b   1.000
_cell.length_c   1.000
_cell.angle_alpha   90.00
_cell.angle_beta   90.00
_cell.angle_gamma   90.00
#
_symmetry.space_group_name_H-M   'P 1'
#
loop_
_entity.id
_entity.type
_entity.pdbx_description
1 polymer ?
#
loop_
_entity_poly.entity_id
_entity_poly.type
_entity_poly.pdbx_seq_one_letter_code
_entity_poly.pdbx_strand_id
1 'polypeptide(L)'
;MSSELRYTANTQLEQLHARYTGTGHADTTKYEWLTHQHRDTLASIVGHPPLLAYLSVADGECQARERFEVTEKMLQPCGKPPGKTEE
;
A
#
# COMPACT_ATOMS: atom_id res chain seq x y z
N MET A 1 -34.04 -9.51 9.44
CA MET A 1 -33.22 -10.62 8.90
C MET A 1 -32.24 -10.21 7.80
N SER A 2 -32.64 -9.95 6.52
CA SER A 2 -31.65 -9.62 5.47
C SER A 2 -30.92 -8.29 5.67
N SER A 3 -31.57 -7.28 6.28
CA SER A 3 -30.96 -5.97 6.53
C SER A 3 -29.96 -5.99 7.70
N GLU A 4 -30.27 -6.72 8.78
CA GLU A 4 -29.37 -6.89 9.93
C GLU A 4 -28.09 -7.64 9.53
N LEU A 5 -28.21 -8.68 8.69
CA LEU A 5 -27.05 -9.43 8.21
C LEU A 5 -26.07 -8.55 7.39
N ARG A 6 -26.61 -7.63 6.57
CA ARG A 6 -25.79 -6.65 5.82
C ARG A 6 -25.13 -5.63 6.74
N TYR A 7 -25.84 -5.16 7.77
CA TYR A 7 -25.28 -4.23 8.75
C TYR A 7 -24.12 -4.86 9.54
N THR A 8 -24.28 -6.10 9.99
CA THR A 8 -23.19 -6.83 10.68
C THR A 8 -22.01 -7.10 9.75
N ALA A 9 -22.25 -7.41 8.47
CA ALA A 9 -21.17 -7.59 7.51
C ALA A 9 -20.37 -6.30 7.26
N ASN A 10 -21.05 -5.15 7.12
CA ASN A 10 -20.39 -3.86 6.91
C ASN A 10 -19.56 -3.44 8.12
N THR A 11 -20.08 -3.61 9.33
CA THR A 11 -19.33 -3.28 10.56
C THR A 11 -18.10 -4.17 10.76
N GLN A 12 -18.16 -5.45 10.38
CA GLN A 12 -16.99 -6.34 10.38
C GLN A 12 -15.94 -5.90 9.35
N LEU A 13 -16.36 -5.48 8.16
CA LEU A 13 -15.46 -4.98 7.13
C LEU A 13 -14.78 -3.66 7.55
N GLU A 14 -15.52 -2.74 8.15
CA GLU A 14 -14.98 -1.50 8.72
C GLU A 14 -13.93 -1.77 9.80
N GLN A 15 -14.15 -2.77 10.65
CA GLN A 15 -13.15 -3.21 11.64
C GLN A 15 -11.86 -3.72 10.99
N LEU A 16 -11.97 -4.47 9.89
CA LEU A 16 -10.79 -4.94 9.14
C LEU A 16 -10.04 -3.77 8.50
N HIS A 17 -10.75 -2.83 7.88
CA HIS A 17 -10.15 -1.62 7.29
C HIS A 17 -9.41 -0.78 8.34
N ALA A 18 -9.95 -0.67 9.55
CA ALA A 18 -9.31 0.06 10.65
C ALA A 18 -8.04 -0.62 11.18
N ARG A 19 -7.97 -1.95 11.13
CA ARG A 19 -6.86 -2.73 11.69
C ARG A 19 -5.76 -3.02 10.69
N TYR A 20 -6.13 -3.27 9.43
CA TYR A 20 -5.24 -3.75 8.38
C TYR A 20 -5.32 -2.81 7.18
N THR A 21 -4.42 -1.83 7.17
CA THR A 21 -4.23 -0.92 6.04
C THR A 21 -4.01 -1.73 4.75
N GLY A 22 -4.77 -1.41 3.69
CA GLY A 22 -4.70 -2.14 2.42
C GLY A 22 -5.73 -3.26 2.26
N THR A 23 -6.59 -3.49 3.26
CA THR A 23 -7.78 -4.33 3.06
C THR A 23 -8.67 -3.72 1.95
N GLY A 24 -8.94 -4.51 0.91
CA GLY A 24 -9.75 -4.09 -0.23
C GLY A 24 -11.25 -4.40 -0.07
N HIS A 25 -12.06 -3.78 -0.92
CA HIS A 25 -13.49 -4.01 -1.09
C HIS A 25 -13.85 -4.05 -2.59
N ALA A 26 -15.12 -4.34 -2.90
CA ALA A 26 -15.56 -4.50 -4.30
C ALA A 26 -15.34 -3.24 -5.17
N ASP A 27 -15.38 -2.06 -4.55
CA ASP A 27 -15.22 -0.77 -5.23
C ASP A 27 -13.78 -0.23 -5.17
N THR A 28 -12.80 -1.02 -4.69
CA THR A 28 -11.40 -0.59 -4.66
C THR A 28 -10.90 -0.35 -6.08
N THR A 29 -10.43 0.88 -6.32
CA THR A 29 -9.92 1.28 -7.63
C THR A 29 -8.58 0.61 -7.94
N LYS A 30 -8.25 0.49 -9.24
CA LYS A 30 -6.92 0.04 -9.67
C LYS A 30 -5.79 0.85 -9.05
N TYR A 31 -5.99 2.17 -8.90
CA TYR A 31 -5.00 3.07 -8.31
C TYR A 31 -4.75 2.75 -6.82
N GLU A 32 -5.82 2.57 -6.03
CA GLU A 32 -5.71 2.20 -4.62
C GLU A 32 -5.01 0.86 -4.45
N TRP A 33 -5.45 -0.15 -5.20
CA TRP A 33 -4.86 -1.50 -5.16
C TRP A 33 -3.36 -1.50 -5.50
N LEU A 34 -2.95 -0.81 -6.56
CA LEU A 34 -1.53 -0.72 -6.92
C LEU A 34 -0.74 0.09 -5.90
N THR A 35 -1.31 1.18 -5.37
CA THR A 35 -0.63 2.00 -4.36
C THR A 35 -0.31 1.19 -3.10
N HIS A 36 -1.26 0.35 -2.65
CA HIS A 36 -1.04 -0.55 -1.53
C HIS A 36 0.07 -1.57 -1.83
N GLN A 37 0.01 -2.27 -2.96
CA GLN A 37 1.07 -3.23 -3.34
C GLN A 37 2.47 -2.61 -3.40
N HIS A 38 2.60 -1.39 -3.95
CA HIS A 38 3.89 -0.73 -4.01
C HIS A 38 4.39 -0.37 -2.61
N ARG A 39 3.52 0.15 -1.73
CA ARG A 39 3.88 0.45 -0.34
C ARG A 39 4.32 -0.81 0.41
N ASP A 40 3.60 -1.93 0.24
CA ASP A 40 3.95 -3.21 0.87
C ASP A 40 5.30 -3.75 0.38
N THR A 41 5.58 -3.58 -0.92
CA THR A 41 6.87 -3.96 -1.53
C THR A 41 8.00 -3.09 -0.97
N LEU A 42 7.84 -1.77 -0.96
CA LEU A 42 8.83 -0.84 -0.42
C LEU A 42 9.05 -1.09 1.09
N ALA A 43 8.00 -1.40 1.84
CA ALA A 43 8.09 -1.71 3.27
C ALA A 43 8.85 -3.03 3.49
N SER A 44 8.61 -4.02 2.64
CA SER A 44 9.36 -5.29 2.66
C SER A 44 10.83 -5.08 2.35
N ILE A 45 11.18 -4.23 1.38
CA ILE A 45 12.56 -3.88 1.06
C ILE A 45 13.26 -3.26 2.27
N VAL A 46 12.64 -2.26 2.90
CA VAL A 46 13.21 -1.59 4.09
C VAL A 46 13.29 -2.51 5.30
N GLY A 47 12.31 -3.40 5.47
CA GLY A 47 12.21 -4.32 6.61
C GLY A 47 13.15 -5.53 6.53
N HIS A 48 13.60 -5.92 5.34
CA HIS A 48 14.47 -7.07 5.14
C HIS A 48 15.88 -6.62 4.72
N PRO A 49 16.88 -6.67 5.64
CA PRO A 49 18.24 -6.24 5.34
C PRO A 49 18.86 -6.84 4.07
N PRO A 50 18.62 -8.12 3.71
CA PRO A 50 19.14 -8.67 2.45
C PRO A 50 18.58 -8.00 1.19
N LEU A 51 17.30 -7.61 1.20
CA LEU A 51 16.67 -6.93 0.06
C LEU A 51 17.19 -5.51 -0.08
N LEU A 52 17.28 -4.78 1.03
CA LEU A 52 17.90 -3.45 1.05
C LEU A 52 19.36 -3.50 0.58
N ALA A 53 20.12 -4.49 1.05
CA ALA A 53 21.51 -4.68 0.63
C ALA A 53 21.60 -4.95 -0.88
N TYR A 54 20.76 -5.83 -1.40
CA TYR A 54 20.71 -6.15 -2.82
C TYR A 54 20.49 -4.89 -3.69
N LEU A 55 19.50 -4.07 -3.33
CA LEU A 55 19.23 -2.80 -4.02
C LEU A 55 20.39 -1.81 -3.89
N SER A 56 20.94 -1.63 -2.68
CA SER A 56 22.06 -0.72 -2.46
C SER A 56 23.30 -1.08 -3.29
N VAL A 57 23.57 -2.38 -3.49
CA VAL A 57 24.67 -2.85 -4.34
C VAL A 57 24.36 -2.62 -5.82
N ALA A 58 23.11 -2.85 -6.24
CA ALA A 58 22.70 -2.63 -7.62
C ALA A 58 22.78 -1.15 -8.03
N ASP A 59 22.36 -0.25 -7.15
CA ASP A 59 22.37 1.20 -7.39
C ASP A 59 23.72 1.86 -7.05
N GLY A 60 24.63 1.13 -6.39
CA GLY A 60 25.96 1.64 -6.02
C GLY A 60 25.95 2.66 -4.89
N GLU A 61 24.87 2.68 -4.09
CA GLU A 61 24.64 3.65 -3.02
C GLU A 61 24.81 3.02 -1.63
N CYS A 62 25.00 3.86 -0.62
CA CYS A 62 25.02 3.36 0.76
C CYS A 62 23.61 2.92 1.20
N GLN A 63 23.52 1.86 2.01
CA GLN A 63 22.24 1.32 2.50
C GLN A 63 21.37 2.36 3.21
N ALA A 64 21.99 3.36 3.87
CA ALA A 64 21.27 4.45 4.52
C ALA A 64 20.58 5.36 3.49
N ARG A 65 21.25 5.65 2.37
CA ARG A 65 20.67 6.43 1.26
C ARG A 65 19.54 5.66 0.60
N GLU A 66 19.77 4.40 0.27
CA GLU A 66 18.75 3.56 -0.36
C GLU A 66 17.50 3.43 0.52
N ARG A 67 17.69 3.26 1.83
CA ARG A 67 16.58 3.24 2.78
C ARG A 67 15.78 4.55 2.79
N PHE A 68 16.46 5.70 2.72
CA PHE A 68 15.81 7.01 2.64
C PHE A 68 14.99 7.13 1.35
N GLU A 69 15.59 6.84 0.20
CA GLU A 69 14.94 6.93 -1.12
C GLU A 69 13.72 6.00 -1.22
N VAL A 70 13.83 4.75 -0.78
CA VAL A 70 12.73 3.77 -0.77
C VAL A 70 11.59 4.24 0.15
N THR A 71 11.91 4.87 1.28
CA THR A 71 10.91 5.41 2.21
C THR A 71 10.20 6.63 1.63
N GLU A 72 10.93 7.56 1.00
CA GLU A 72 10.34 8.72 0.32
C GLU A 72 9.38 8.31 -0.81
N LYS A 73 9.74 7.28 -1.59
CA LYS A 73 8.89 6.72 -2.66
C LYS A 73 7.52 6.21 -2.15
N MET A 74 7.37 5.90 -0.86
CA MET A 74 6.10 5.41 -0.29
C MET A 74 4.98 6.45 -0.29
N LEU A 75 5.31 7.74 -0.35
CA LEU A 75 4.32 8.81 -0.33
C LEU A 75 3.35 8.68 -1.52
N GLN A 76 3.92 8.54 -2.72
CA GLN A 76 3.16 8.49 -3.97
C GLN A 76 3.83 7.57 -5.01
N PRO A 77 3.86 6.24 -4.76
CA PRO A 77 4.61 5.31 -5.61
C PRO A 77 4.01 5.13 -7.00
N CYS A 78 2.70 5.40 -7.17
CA CYS A 78 1.97 5.25 -8.42
C CYS A 78 1.65 6.60 -9.10
N GLY A 79 2.29 7.70 -8.67
CA GLY A 79 1.98 9.03 -9.19
C GLY A 79 0.64 9.59 -8.68
N LYS A 80 0.14 10.65 -9.32
CA LYS A 80 -1.11 11.30 -8.89
C LYS A 80 -2.31 10.37 -9.11
N PRO A 81 -3.29 10.36 -8.17
CA PRO A 81 -4.52 9.61 -8.39
C PRO A 81 -5.21 10.10 -9.67
N PRO A 82 -5.90 9.21 -10.39
CA PRO A 82 -6.71 9.62 -11.53
C PRO A 82 -7.71 10.68 -11.08
N GLY A 83 -7.95 11.68 -11.93
CA GLY A 83 -9.00 12.67 -11.69
C GLY A 83 -10.34 11.96 -11.50
N LYS A 84 -11.22 12.52 -10.65
CA LYS A 84 -12.59 12.02 -10.53
C LYS A 84 -13.20 12.06 -11.92
N THR A 85 -13.62 10.90 -12.43
CA THR A 85 -14.46 10.84 -13.61
C THR A 85 -15.79 11.46 -13.17
N GLU A 86 -16.13 12.63 -13.70
CA GLU A 86 -17.49 13.17 -13.56
C GLU A 86 -18.40 12.21 -14.33
N GLU A 87 -19.21 11.44 -13.59
CA GLU A 87 -20.53 11.00 -14.08
C GLU A 87 -21.58 12.01 -13.62
#